data_AF-A0A2G2FZZ9-F1
#
_entry.id   AF-A0A2G2FZZ9-F1
#
_cell.length_a   1.000
_cell.length_b   1.000
_cell.length_c   1.000
_cell.angle_alpha   90.00
_cell.angle_beta   90.00
_cell.angle_gamma   90.00
#
_symmetry.space_group_name_H-M   'P 1'
#
loop_
_entity.id
_entity.type
_entity.pdbx_description
1 polymer ?
#
loop_
_entity_poly.entity_id
_entity_poly.type
_entity_poly.pdbx_seq_one_letter_code
_entity_poly.pdbx_strand_id
1 'polypeptide(L)'
;MVTNSEFIDRQFLTLKKDLLDNYEFVGASEIRAPITLNSTSVLSVILQEKSRYPLFQFTSNGIVFPALQKILPKLLQSRSSWDVCFWLTTERAVMMSKAVPNDEQTKSLNSLDKIIELGEKAHKQSTYVTSTPLKLLQDGENSIFQVFCEDLLNPDDRMIPEKKVII
;
A
#
# COMPACT_ATOMS: atom_id res chain seq x y z
N MET A 1 -25.17 19.15 11.87
CA MET A 1 -23.72 18.87 11.93
C MET A 1 -23.56 17.36 11.81
N VAL A 2 -22.87 16.88 10.78
CA VAL A 2 -22.53 15.46 10.64
C VAL A 2 -21.41 15.17 11.65
N THR A 3 -21.54 14.12 12.44
CA THR A 3 -20.49 13.76 13.41
C THR A 3 -19.29 13.15 12.69
N ASN A 4 -18.11 13.19 13.31
CA ASN A 4 -16.91 12.59 12.72
C ASN A 4 -17.08 11.08 12.45
N SER A 5 -17.88 10.36 13.26
CA SER A 5 -18.15 8.93 13.02
C SER A 5 -19.05 8.71 11.81
N GLU A 6 -20.12 9.50 11.66
CA GLU A 6 -21.02 9.41 10.51
C GLU A 6 -20.30 9.69 9.18
N PHE A 7 -19.29 10.57 9.21
CA PHE A 7 -18.46 10.86 8.06
C PHE A 7 -17.55 9.67 7.69
N ILE A 8 -16.88 9.07 8.67
CA ILE A 8 -16.02 7.89 8.48
C ILE A 8 -16.83 6.71 7.95
N ASP A 9 -18.02 6.47 8.51
CA ASP A 9 -18.89 5.37 8.07
C ASP A 9 -19.34 5.55 6.62
N ARG A 10 -19.70 6.78 6.23
CA ARG A 10 -20.06 7.09 4.83
C ARG A 10 -18.90 6.88 3.87
N GLN A 11 -17.68 7.27 4.24
CA GLN A 11 -16.51 7.04 3.42
C GLN A 11 -16.23 5.55 3.26
N PHE A 12 -16.27 4.79 4.35
CA PHE A 12 -16.08 3.35 4.33
C PHE A 12 -17.10 2.66 3.42
N LEU A 13 -18.38 3.01 3.54
CA LEU A 13 -19.44 2.45 2.68
C LEU A 13 -19.22 2.80 1.20
N THR A 14 -18.73 4.00 0.91
CA THR A 14 -18.43 4.44 -0.46
C THR A 14 -17.28 3.62 -1.06
N LEU A 15 -16.16 3.50 -0.34
CA LEU A 15 -15.01 2.69 -0.76
C LEU A 15 -15.39 1.21 -0.93
N LYS A 16 -16.18 0.68 0.01
CA LYS A 16 -16.68 -0.70 -0.06
C LYS A 16 -17.52 -0.92 -1.31
N LYS A 17 -18.42 0.01 -1.63
CA LYS A 17 -19.26 -0.08 -2.82
C LYS A 17 -18.41 -0.05 -4.08
N ASP A 18 -17.50 0.92 -4.20
CA ASP A 18 -16.59 1.04 -5.34
C ASP A 18 -15.78 -0.24 -5.54
N LEU A 19 -15.26 -0.82 -4.46
CA LEU A 19 -14.49 -2.05 -4.54
C LEU A 19 -15.34 -3.25 -4.99
N LEU A 20 -16.61 -3.33 -4.56
CA LEU A 20 -17.55 -4.38 -5.01
C LEU A 20 -18.01 -4.19 -6.45
N ASP A 21 -18.08 -2.95 -6.94
CA ASP A 21 -18.47 -2.63 -8.31
C ASP A 21 -17.32 -2.91 -9.30
N ASN A 22 -16.07 -2.77 -8.87
CA ASN A 22 -14.88 -2.94 -9.73
C ASN A 22 -14.18 -4.30 -9.62
N TYR A 23 -14.45 -5.08 -8.57
CA TYR A 23 -13.78 -6.35 -8.34
C TYR A 23 -14.74 -7.49 -8.01
N GLU A 24 -14.40 -8.69 -8.51
CA GLU A 24 -15.19 -9.89 -8.28
C GLU A 24 -14.82 -10.58 -6.96
N PHE A 25 -15.85 -11.05 -6.25
CA PHE A 25 -15.75 -11.73 -4.96
C PHE A 25 -16.48 -13.07 -5.02
N VAL A 26 -15.73 -14.17 -4.89
CA VAL A 26 -16.26 -15.52 -5.06
C VAL A 26 -16.40 -16.27 -3.74
N GLY A 27 -17.25 -17.30 -3.71
CA GLY A 27 -17.30 -18.25 -2.60
C GLY A 27 -16.15 -19.27 -2.64
N ALA A 28 -15.95 -19.97 -1.52
CA ALA A 28 -14.89 -20.99 -1.41
C ALA A 28 -15.00 -22.10 -2.48
N SER A 29 -16.23 -22.48 -2.86
CA SER A 29 -16.50 -23.52 -3.87
C SER A 29 -16.03 -23.15 -5.29
N GLU A 30 -15.80 -21.87 -5.54
CA GLU A 30 -15.44 -21.35 -6.87
C GLU A 30 -13.92 -21.22 -7.04
N ILE A 31 -13.15 -21.37 -5.95
CA ILE A 31 -11.69 -21.33 -5.95
C ILE A 31 -11.17 -22.69 -6.43
N ARG A 32 -10.62 -22.74 -7.64
CA ARG A 32 -10.18 -23.98 -8.33
C ARG A 32 -8.79 -24.48 -7.91
N ALA A 33 -8.11 -23.81 -7.00
CA ALA A 33 -6.71 -24.06 -6.70
C ALA A 33 -6.52 -25.03 -5.52
N PRO A 34 -5.37 -25.73 -5.43
CA PRO A 34 -5.04 -26.64 -4.32
C PRO A 34 -4.69 -25.87 -3.02
N ILE A 35 -5.33 -24.73 -2.79
CA ILE A 35 -5.03 -23.85 -1.67
C ILE A 35 -5.73 -24.38 -0.44
N THR A 36 -4.96 -24.66 0.61
CA THR A 36 -5.53 -24.73 1.96
C THR A 36 -6.07 -23.36 2.30
N LEU A 37 -7.39 -23.19 2.22
CA LEU A 37 -8.11 -21.97 2.60
C LEU A 37 -8.01 -21.78 4.12
N ASN A 38 -6.84 -21.38 4.60
CA ASN A 38 -6.67 -20.87 5.94
C ASN A 38 -6.73 -19.33 5.89
N SER A 39 -7.29 -18.74 6.94
CA SER A 39 -7.56 -17.29 7.03
C SER A 39 -6.30 -16.43 7.09
N THR A 40 -5.11 -17.03 7.17
CA THR A 40 -3.83 -16.32 7.23
C THR A 40 -3.10 -16.30 5.89
N SER A 41 -3.41 -17.23 4.98
CA SER A 41 -2.76 -17.37 3.67
C SER A 41 -3.61 -16.86 2.51
N VAL A 42 -4.89 -16.57 2.74
CA VAL A 42 -5.82 -16.07 1.73
C VAL A 42 -6.65 -14.94 2.32
N LEU A 43 -6.75 -13.82 1.60
CA LEU A 43 -7.55 -12.69 2.00
C LEU A 43 -9.02 -13.04 1.80
N SER A 44 -9.82 -12.90 2.86
CA SER A 44 -11.27 -13.08 2.80
C SER A 44 -11.98 -11.97 3.55
N VAL A 45 -13.13 -11.54 3.00
CA VAL A 45 -14.02 -10.56 3.62
C VAL A 45 -15.36 -11.21 3.94
N ILE A 46 -16.07 -10.65 4.92
CA ILE A 46 -17.47 -11.05 5.20
C ILE A 46 -18.41 -10.17 4.37
N LEU A 47 -19.19 -10.82 3.52
CA LEU A 47 -20.26 -10.22 2.72
C LEU A 47 -21.53 -11.03 2.89
N GLN A 48 -22.62 -10.39 3.34
CA GLN A 48 -23.89 -11.04 3.61
C GLN A 48 -23.71 -12.29 4.50
N GLU A 49 -22.96 -12.14 5.60
CA GLU A 49 -22.65 -13.21 6.58
C GLU A 49 -21.86 -14.40 6.02
N LYS A 50 -21.37 -14.31 4.78
CA LYS A 50 -20.57 -15.35 4.14
C LYS A 50 -19.16 -14.87 3.88
N SER A 51 -18.20 -15.78 4.05
CA SER A 51 -16.82 -15.55 3.61
C SER A 51 -16.78 -15.48 2.09
N ARG A 52 -16.20 -14.40 1.58
CA ARG A 52 -15.97 -14.16 0.16
C ARG A 52 -14.51 -13.83 -0.07
N TYR A 53 -14.01 -14.25 -1.21
CA TYR A 53 -12.60 -14.16 -1.57
C TYR A 53 -12.48 -13.24 -2.79
N PRO A 54 -11.83 -12.07 -2.65
CA PRO A 54 -11.57 -11.20 -3.79
C PRO A 54 -10.70 -11.92 -4.82
N LEU A 55 -11.13 -11.96 -6.08
CA LEU A 55 -10.41 -12.67 -7.14
C LEU A 55 -9.07 -12.01 -7.51
N PHE A 56 -8.95 -10.70 -7.31
CA PHE A 56 -7.74 -9.96 -7.66
C PHE A 56 -6.48 -10.43 -6.92
N GLN A 57 -6.61 -11.17 -5.81
CA GLN A 57 -5.45 -11.67 -5.07
C GLN A 57 -4.78 -12.88 -5.73
N PHE A 58 -5.44 -13.50 -6.71
CA PHE A 58 -4.98 -14.71 -7.37
C PHE A 58 -4.30 -14.39 -8.70
N THR A 59 -3.26 -15.17 -9.00
CA THR A 59 -2.63 -15.25 -10.32
C THR A 59 -3.56 -15.95 -11.32
N SER A 60 -3.20 -15.95 -12.61
CA SER A 60 -3.89 -16.73 -13.65
C SER A 60 -3.94 -18.23 -13.37
N ASN A 61 -2.99 -18.76 -12.58
CA ASN A 61 -2.96 -20.16 -12.13
C ASN A 61 -3.86 -20.42 -10.91
N GLY A 62 -4.62 -19.42 -10.45
CA GLY A 62 -5.51 -19.53 -9.30
C GLY A 62 -4.82 -19.55 -7.94
N ILE A 63 -3.49 -19.32 -7.87
CA ILE A 63 -2.74 -19.23 -6.61
C ILE A 63 -2.62 -17.77 -6.15
N VAL A 64 -2.63 -17.52 -4.84
CA VAL A 64 -2.38 -16.18 -4.29
C VAL A 64 -0.98 -15.72 -4.71
N PHE A 65 -0.80 -14.44 -5.05
CA PHE A 65 0.53 -13.90 -5.36
C PHE A 65 1.53 -14.25 -4.25
N PRO A 66 2.67 -14.89 -4.56
CA PRO A 66 3.59 -15.37 -3.52
C PRO A 66 4.08 -14.28 -2.57
N ALA A 67 4.36 -13.07 -3.10
CA ALA A 67 4.75 -11.92 -2.28
C ALA A 67 3.63 -11.46 -1.33
N LEU A 68 2.38 -11.47 -1.78
CA LEU A 68 1.21 -11.19 -0.94
C LEU A 68 1.03 -12.27 0.11
N GLN A 69 1.04 -13.54 -0.28
CA GLN A 69 0.85 -14.68 0.61
C GLN A 69 1.85 -14.67 1.79
N LYS A 70 3.10 -14.28 1.52
CA LYS A 70 4.16 -14.17 2.53
C LYS A 70 3.88 -13.08 3.57
N ILE A 71 3.34 -11.93 3.17
CA ILE A 71 3.15 -10.77 4.05
C ILE A 71 1.75 -10.72 4.68
N LEU A 72 0.77 -11.39 4.06
CA LEU A 72 -0.64 -11.34 4.44
C LEU A 72 -0.89 -11.62 5.94
N PRO A 73 -0.24 -12.60 6.60
CA PRO A 73 -0.42 -12.79 8.04
C PRO A 73 -0.10 -11.55 8.87
N LYS A 74 0.95 -10.80 8.52
CA LYS A 74 1.34 -9.56 9.22
C LYS A 74 0.37 -8.42 8.94
N LEU A 75 -0.14 -8.33 7.72
CA LEU A 75 -1.18 -7.36 7.36
C LEU A 75 -2.46 -7.61 8.16
N LEU A 76 -2.92 -8.86 8.23
CA LEU A 76 -4.15 -9.23 8.94
C LEU A 76 -4.02 -9.19 10.47
N GLN A 77 -2.80 -9.20 11.01
CA GLN A 77 -2.56 -8.94 12.44
C GLN A 77 -2.77 -7.47 12.82
N SER A 78 -2.56 -6.53 11.88
CA SER A 78 -2.57 -5.09 12.14
C SER A 78 -3.78 -4.36 11.54
N ARG A 79 -4.46 -4.97 10.57
CA ARG A 79 -5.52 -4.35 9.76
C ARG A 79 -6.67 -5.32 9.52
N SER A 80 -7.87 -4.81 9.30
CA SER A 80 -9.01 -5.65 8.90
C SER A 80 -8.84 -6.13 7.45
N SER A 81 -9.52 -7.22 7.06
CA SER A 81 -9.51 -7.69 5.68
C SER A 81 -9.99 -6.62 4.68
N TRP A 82 -10.94 -5.78 5.08
CA TRP A 82 -11.42 -4.68 4.24
C TRP A 82 -10.35 -3.61 4.06
N ASP A 83 -9.64 -3.23 5.13
CA ASP A 83 -8.53 -2.28 5.04
C ASP A 83 -7.42 -2.80 4.10
N VAL A 84 -7.13 -4.11 4.16
CA VAL A 84 -6.16 -4.74 3.26
C VAL A 84 -6.67 -4.71 1.81
N CYS A 85 -7.96 -4.97 1.57
CA CYS A 85 -8.56 -4.85 0.23
C CYS A 85 -8.43 -3.42 -0.32
N PHE A 86 -8.78 -2.42 0.50
CA PHE A 86 -8.67 -1.01 0.10
C PHE A 86 -7.22 -0.63 -0.16
N TRP A 87 -6.30 -1.00 0.73
CA TRP A 87 -4.88 -0.72 0.55
C TRP A 87 -4.33 -1.35 -0.73
N LEU A 88 -4.66 -2.62 -1.03
CA LEU A 88 -4.21 -3.30 -2.25
C LEU A 88 -4.69 -2.61 -3.53
N THR A 89 -5.87 -2.00 -3.50
CA THR A 89 -6.56 -1.48 -4.70
C THR A 89 -6.48 0.04 -4.82
N THR A 90 -6.00 0.75 -3.81
CA THR A 90 -5.87 2.21 -3.82
C THR A 90 -4.49 2.64 -4.28
N GLU A 91 -4.43 3.63 -5.16
CA GLU A 91 -3.17 4.23 -5.60
C GLU A 91 -2.50 4.99 -4.46
N ARG A 92 -1.20 4.77 -4.27
CA ARG A 92 -0.41 5.47 -3.24
C ARG A 92 0.94 5.85 -3.80
N ALA A 93 1.44 7.01 -3.38
CA ALA A 93 2.80 7.44 -3.63
C ALA A 93 3.68 7.07 -2.44
N VAL A 94 4.70 6.22 -2.65
CA VAL A 94 5.66 5.81 -1.62
C VAL A 94 7.05 6.30 -2.00
N MET A 95 7.75 6.90 -1.03
CA MET A 95 9.10 7.44 -1.25
C MET A 95 10.12 6.30 -1.34
N MET A 96 10.80 6.17 -2.47
CA MET A 96 11.83 5.14 -2.70
C MET A 96 13.23 5.60 -2.28
N SER A 97 13.53 6.89 -2.45
CA SER A 97 14.79 7.47 -2.00
C SER A 97 14.59 8.93 -1.62
N LYS A 98 15.27 9.36 -0.56
CA LYS A 98 15.26 10.72 -0.05
C LYS A 98 16.49 11.45 -0.55
N ALA A 99 16.30 12.56 -1.26
CA ALA A 99 17.42 13.45 -1.53
C ALA A 99 17.70 14.28 -0.29
N VAL A 100 18.95 14.29 0.16
CA VAL A 100 19.41 15.06 1.32
C VAL A 100 20.48 16.05 0.88
N PRO A 101 20.42 17.30 1.36
CA PRO A 101 21.50 18.24 1.14
C PRO A 101 22.83 17.74 1.71
N ASN A 102 23.94 18.25 1.19
CA ASN A 102 25.22 18.02 1.83
C ASN A 102 25.41 18.98 3.03
N ASP A 103 26.24 18.59 4.00
CA ASP A 103 26.40 19.34 5.25
C ASP A 103 27.10 20.69 5.06
N GLU A 104 27.87 20.85 3.98
CA GLU A 104 28.55 22.10 3.64
C GLU A 104 27.59 23.13 3.03
N GLN A 105 26.62 22.66 2.25
CA GLN A 105 25.53 23.45 1.67
C GLN A 105 24.68 24.00 2.80
N THR A 106 24.23 23.16 3.75
CA THR A 106 23.39 23.64 4.86
C THR A 106 24.12 24.66 5.74
N LYS A 107 25.41 24.47 6.01
CA LYS A 107 26.24 25.40 6.81
C LYS A 107 26.54 26.72 6.11
N SER A 108 26.55 26.76 4.78
CA SER A 108 26.82 27.97 3.99
C SER A 108 25.57 28.82 3.73
N LEU A 109 24.38 28.30 4.05
CA LEU A 109 23.14 29.07 3.95
C LEU A 109 22.94 29.98 5.16
N ASN A 110 22.86 31.28 4.89
CA ASN A 110 22.65 32.33 5.90
C ASN A 110 21.28 33.04 5.77
N SER A 111 20.37 32.48 4.98
CA SER A 111 19.02 33.03 4.76
C SER A 111 17.98 31.90 4.78
N LEU A 112 16.84 32.18 5.41
CA LEU A 112 15.69 31.28 5.47
C LEU A 112 15.17 30.92 4.08
N ASP A 113 15.12 31.88 3.15
CA ASP A 113 14.62 31.64 1.79
C ASP A 113 15.47 30.61 1.05
N LYS A 114 16.79 30.64 1.24
CA LYS A 114 17.71 29.67 0.63
C LYS A 114 17.57 28.28 1.26
N ILE A 115 17.25 28.21 2.55
CA ILE A 115 16.99 26.94 3.24
C ILE A 115 15.70 26.32 2.69
N ILE A 116 14.66 27.13 2.49
CA ILE A 116 13.40 26.69 1.87
C ILE A 116 13.65 26.20 0.45
N GLU A 117 14.38 26.97 -0.37
CA GLU A 117 14.72 26.59 -1.75
C GLU A 117 15.50 25.26 -1.81
N LEU A 118 16.45 25.06 -0.91
CA LEU A 118 17.20 23.80 -0.81
C LEU A 118 16.31 22.63 -0.40
N GLY A 119 15.37 22.85 0.52
CA GLY A 119 14.35 21.87 0.89
C GLY A 119 13.44 21.49 -0.27
N GLU A 120 12.99 22.46 -1.06
CA GLU A 120 12.21 22.20 -2.27
C GLU A 120 13.00 21.44 -3.33
N LYS A 121 14.29 21.77 -3.53
CA LYS A 121 15.18 21.02 -4.44
C LYS A 121 15.35 19.58 -3.96
N ALA A 122 15.57 19.37 -2.67
CA ALA A 122 15.65 18.05 -2.07
C ALA A 122 14.35 17.25 -2.27
N HIS A 123 13.19 17.89 -2.07
CA HIS A 123 11.91 17.25 -2.33
C HIS A 123 11.75 16.85 -3.80
N LYS A 124 12.03 17.76 -4.74
CA LYS A 124 11.95 17.52 -6.20
C LYS A 124 12.89 16.42 -6.68
N GLN A 125 14.05 16.27 -6.02
CA GLN A 125 15.02 15.24 -6.38
C GLN A 125 14.79 13.91 -5.67
N SER A 126 13.94 13.85 -4.64
CA SER A 126 13.52 12.59 -4.02
C SER A 126 12.72 11.76 -5.03
N THR A 127 12.85 10.43 -4.97
CA THR A 127 12.14 9.56 -5.91
C THR A 127 10.96 8.91 -5.22
N TYR A 128 9.82 8.95 -5.90
CA TYR A 128 8.59 8.31 -5.45
C TYR A 128 8.13 7.31 -6.50
N VAL A 129 7.47 6.25 -6.05
CA VAL A 129 6.70 5.37 -6.92
C VAL A 129 5.24 5.55 -6.56
N THR A 130 4.42 5.85 -7.56
CA THR A 130 2.96 5.94 -7.45
C THR A 130 2.37 4.71 -8.12
N SER A 131 1.71 3.85 -7.35
CA SER A 131 1.07 2.63 -7.85
C SER A 131 0.03 2.11 -6.86
N THR A 132 -0.82 1.18 -7.28
CA THR A 132 -1.52 0.29 -6.34
C THR A 132 -0.60 -0.89 -5.98
N PRO A 133 -0.64 -1.40 -4.74
CA PRO A 133 0.10 -2.61 -4.38
C PRO A 133 -0.31 -3.83 -5.23
N LEU A 134 -1.59 -3.92 -5.62
CA LEU A 134 -2.08 -4.96 -6.53
C LEU A 134 -1.36 -4.92 -7.88
N LYS A 135 -1.18 -3.73 -8.46
CA LYS A 135 -0.49 -3.58 -9.74
C LYS A 135 0.98 -4.02 -9.65
N LEU A 136 1.66 -3.70 -8.55
CA LEU A 136 3.03 -4.16 -8.30
C LEU A 136 3.13 -5.70 -8.23
N LEU A 137 2.14 -6.36 -7.60
CA LEU A 137 2.07 -7.83 -7.58
C LEU A 137 1.85 -8.42 -8.97
N GLN A 138 0.97 -7.80 -9.77
CA GLN A 138 0.66 -8.23 -11.14
C GLN A 138 1.85 -8.05 -12.09
N ASP A 139 2.61 -6.97 -11.93
CA ASP A 139 3.78 -6.66 -12.74
C ASP A 139 5.05 -7.41 -12.27
N GLY A 140 4.98 -8.12 -11.14
CA GLY A 140 6.10 -8.87 -10.58
C GLY A 140 7.14 -8.00 -9.87
N GLU A 141 6.82 -6.75 -9.57
CA GLU A 141 7.66 -5.74 -8.90
C GLU A 141 7.76 -6.00 -7.38
N ASN A 142 8.17 -7.21 -7.02
CA ASN A 142 8.12 -7.71 -5.64
C ASN A 142 8.97 -6.87 -4.65
N SER A 143 10.10 -6.31 -5.10
CA SER A 143 10.93 -5.43 -4.28
C SER A 143 10.24 -4.11 -3.96
N ILE A 144 9.53 -3.51 -4.93
CA ILE A 144 8.76 -2.28 -4.73
C ILE A 144 7.53 -2.59 -3.87
N PHE A 145 6.84 -3.71 -4.11
CA PHE A 145 5.73 -4.15 -3.27
C PHE A 145 6.15 -4.29 -1.80
N GLN A 146 7.34 -4.83 -1.53
CA GLN A 146 7.87 -4.90 -0.16
C GLN A 146 8.03 -3.52 0.48
N VAL A 147 8.50 -2.51 -0.25
CA VAL A 147 8.60 -1.13 0.24
C VAL A 147 7.22 -0.56 0.58
N PHE A 148 6.19 -0.88 -0.21
CA PHE A 148 4.80 -0.49 0.10
C PHE A 148 4.28 -1.19 1.37
N CYS A 149 4.65 -2.45 1.61
CA CYS A 149 4.30 -3.16 2.85
C CYS A 149 5.00 -2.54 4.06
N GLU A 150 6.27 -2.19 3.93
CA GLU A 150 7.05 -1.53 5.00
C GLU A 150 6.47 -0.15 5.32
N ASP A 151 6.10 0.63 4.31
CA ASP A 151 5.43 1.92 4.46
C ASP A 151 4.08 1.80 5.19
N LEU A 152 3.28 0.77 4.89
CA LEU A 152 2.01 0.54 5.56
C LEU A 152 2.16 0.10 7.03
N LEU A 153 3.12 -0.80 7.29
CA LEU A 153 3.28 -1.43 8.60
C LEU A 153 4.10 -0.57 9.57
N ASN A 154 5.14 0.11 9.08
CA ASN A 154 6.10 0.87 9.88
C ASN A 154 6.45 2.21 9.19
N PRO A 155 5.48 3.12 9.01
CA PRO A 155 5.71 4.36 8.24
C PRO A 155 6.82 5.24 8.81
N ASP A 156 6.91 5.35 10.14
CA ASP A 156 7.85 6.24 10.82
C ASP A 156 9.26 5.65 10.96
N ASP A 157 9.37 4.32 11.04
CA ASP A 157 10.64 3.60 11.25
C ASP A 157 11.24 3.06 9.93
N ARG A 158 10.62 3.34 8.78
CA ARG A 158 11.12 2.82 7.50
C ARG A 158 12.46 3.46 7.16
N MET A 159 13.47 2.62 6.96
CA MET A 159 14.78 3.04 6.49
C MET A 159 14.72 3.43 5.00
N ILE A 160 14.68 4.73 4.72
CA ILE A 160 14.66 5.26 3.35
C ILE A 160 16.09 5.52 2.89
N PRO A 161 16.54 4.94 1.75
CA PRO A 161 17.85 5.25 1.19
C PRO A 161 18.03 6.74 0.91
N GLU A 162 19.18 7.28 1.30
CA GLU A 162 19.53 8.67 1.05
C GLU A 162 20.41 8.83 -0.18
N LYS A 163 20.18 9.90 -0.95
CA LYS A 163 21.07 10.34 -2.03
C LYS A 163 21.36 11.83 -1.89
N LYS A 164 22.52 12.29 -2.35
CA LYS A 164 22.88 13.71 -2.25
C LYS A 164 22.14 14.55 -3.31
N VAL A 165 21.71 15.74 -2.91
CA VAL A 165 21.13 16.73 -3.82
C VAL A 165 22.19 17.18 -4.83
N ILE A 166 21.86 17.11 -6.12
CA ILE A 166 22.67 17.63 -7.22
C ILE A 166 22.24 19.09 -7.44
N ILE A 167 23.18 20.04 -7.42
CA ILE A 167 22.90 21.47 -7.63
C ILE A 167 22.74 21.75 -9.12
#